data_AF-A0A3C1FSI7-F1
#
_entry.id   AF-A0A3C1FSI7-F1
#
_cell.length_a   1.000
_cell.length_b   1.000
_cell.length_c   1.000
_cell.angle_alpha   90.00
_cell.angle_beta   90.00
_cell.angle_gamma   90.00
#
_symmetry.space_group_name_H-M   'P 1'
#
loop_
_entity.id
_entity.type
_entity.pdbx_description
1 polymer ?
#
loop_
_entity_poly.entity_id
_entity_poly.type
_entity_poly.pdbx_seq_one_letter_code
_entity_poly.pdbx_strand_id
1 'polypeptide(L)'
;GATLVETADDVLEGLRHVGQAPLAEPQDTPPMHPPARQLDASALDRERPRILALLSPTPVAVDLLIRETGLPTALVSAILLELDIAGRLERHAGQRVSLIA
;
A
#
# COMPACT_ATOMS: atom_id res chain seq x y z
N GLY A 1 5.00 -32.27 7.49
CA GLY A 1 4.19 -33.12 6.61
C GLY A 1 2.74 -32.90 6.96
N ALA A 2 1.83 -32.90 5.98
CA ALA A 2 0.40 -32.79 6.23
C ALA A 2 -0.20 -34.14 6.65
N THR A 3 -1.35 -34.09 7.33
CA THR A 3 -2.12 -35.28 7.71
C THR A 3 -2.81 -35.88 6.48
N LEU A 4 -2.76 -37.21 6.33
CA LEU A 4 -3.49 -37.93 5.30
C LEU A 4 -4.98 -38.00 5.68
N VAL A 5 -5.86 -37.70 4.74
CA VAL A 5 -7.32 -37.67 4.94
C VAL A 5 -7.95 -38.62 3.94
N GLU A 6 -8.74 -39.57 4.42
CA GLU A 6 -9.42 -40.58 3.61
C GLU A 6 -10.94 -40.43 3.69
N THR A 7 -11.44 -39.77 4.75
CA THR A 7 -12.86 -39.57 5.01
C THR A 7 -13.15 -38.18 5.59
N ALA A 8 -14.43 -37.80 5.60
CA ALA A 8 -14.87 -36.56 6.24
C ALA A 8 -14.69 -36.58 7.77
N ASP A 9 -14.76 -37.77 8.40
CA ASP A 9 -14.56 -37.92 9.84
C ASP A 9 -13.11 -37.60 10.26
N ASP A 10 -12.11 -37.93 9.43
CA ASP A 10 -10.70 -37.60 9.69
C ASP A 10 -10.48 -36.08 9.77
N VAL A 11 -11.20 -35.33 8.92
CA VAL A 11 -11.18 -33.86 8.93
C VAL A 11 -11.79 -33.33 10.22
N LEU A 12 -12.95 -33.87 10.62
CA LEU A 12 -13.64 -33.45 11.82
C LEU A 12 -12.83 -33.77 13.08
N GLU A 13 -12.15 -34.91 13.14
CA GLU A 13 -11.26 -35.29 14.24
C GLU A 13 -10.07 -34.34 14.37
N GLY A 14 -9.44 -33.96 13.26
CA GLY A 14 -8.37 -32.96 13.25
C GLY A 14 -8.81 -31.58 13.75
N LEU A 15 -10.07 -31.19 13.46
CA LEU A 15 -10.62 -29.88 13.85
C LEU A 15 -11.12 -29.82 15.30
N ARG A 16 -11.33 -30.95 15.99
CA ARG A 16 -11.83 -30.99 17.39
C ARG A 16 -11.00 -30.19 18.39
N HIS A 17 -9.69 -30.07 18.15
CA HIS A 17 -8.78 -29.33 19.02
C HIS A 17 -8.70 -27.83 18.68
N VAL A 18 -9.07 -27.45 17.45
CA VAL A 18 -9.05 -26.05 16.98
C VAL A 18 -10.25 -25.26 17.50
N GLY A 19 -11.39 -25.92 17.73
CA GLY A 19 -12.64 -25.28 18.15
C GLY A 19 -12.85 -25.10 19.66
N GLN A 20 -11.86 -25.37 20.52
CA GLN A 20 -12.02 -25.27 21.97
C GLN A 20 -12.00 -23.84 22.51
N ALA A 21 -11.40 -22.90 21.77
CA ALA A 21 -11.57 -21.48 22.04
C ALA A 21 -12.81 -20.97 21.31
N PRO A 22 -13.69 -20.18 21.96
CA PRO A 22 -14.76 -19.51 21.24
C PRO A 22 -14.15 -18.65 20.13
N LEU A 23 -14.60 -18.87 18.89
CA LEU A 23 -14.32 -18.01 17.75
C LEU A 23 -15.03 -16.68 18.00
N ALA A 24 -14.37 -15.80 18.74
CA ALA A 24 -14.83 -14.45 19.00
C ALA A 24 -14.00 -13.49 18.16
N GLU A 25 -14.67 -12.53 17.53
CA GLU A 25 -14.00 -11.36 16.97
C GLU A 25 -13.34 -10.63 18.15
N PRO A 26 -12.03 -10.34 18.10
CA PRO A 26 -11.40 -9.48 19.08
C PRO A 26 -12.23 -8.21 19.15
N GLN A 27 -12.67 -7.79 20.35
CA GLN A 27 -13.39 -6.54 20.47
C GLN A 27 -12.57 -5.46 19.77
N ASP A 28 -13.16 -4.83 18.75
CA ASP A 28 -12.59 -3.74 17.96
C ASP A 28 -12.23 -2.61 18.92
N THR A 29 -11.06 -2.73 19.54
CA THR A 29 -10.33 -1.58 20.02
C THR A 29 -9.77 -1.02 18.71
N PRO A 30 -10.35 0.07 18.16
CA PRO A 30 -9.77 0.65 16.96
C PRO A 30 -8.29 0.85 17.28
N PRO A 31 -7.38 0.41 16.38
CA PRO A 31 -5.98 0.67 16.60
C PRO A 31 -5.89 2.17 16.88
N MET A 32 -5.16 2.55 17.93
CA MET A 32 -4.92 3.96 18.22
C MET A 32 -4.01 4.49 17.11
N HIS A 33 -4.61 4.71 15.94
CA HIS A 33 -3.97 5.31 14.81
C HIS A 33 -3.70 6.75 15.24
N PRO A 34 -2.47 7.23 15.13
CA PRO A 34 -2.24 8.65 15.24
C PRO A 34 -3.21 9.35 14.27
N PRO A 35 -3.79 10.51 14.65
CA PRO A 35 -4.69 11.23 13.77
C PRO A 35 -4.02 11.36 12.41
N ALA A 36 -4.76 10.99 11.34
CA ALA A 36 -4.25 11.10 9.98
C ALA A 36 -3.69 12.50 9.81
N ARG A 37 -2.36 12.61 9.64
CA ARG A 37 -1.71 13.91 9.50
C ARG A 37 -2.26 14.51 8.22
N GLN A 38 -3.08 15.54 8.39
CA GLN A 38 -3.75 16.19 7.28
C GLN A 38 -2.67 16.68 6.32
N LEU A 39 -2.70 16.18 5.09
CA LEU A 39 -1.78 16.64 4.05
C LEU A 39 -2.14 18.10 3.79
N ASP A 40 -1.20 18.98 4.10
CA ASP A 40 -1.30 20.39 3.78
C ASP A 40 -1.29 20.53 2.25
N ALA A 41 -2.36 21.06 1.67
CA ALA A 41 -2.47 21.27 0.23
C ALA A 41 -1.31 22.13 -0.30
N SER A 42 -0.82 23.09 0.50
CA SER A 42 0.33 23.91 0.12
C SER A 42 1.64 23.11 0.04
N ALA A 43 1.75 22.00 0.77
CA ALA A 43 2.88 21.10 0.67
C ALA A 43 2.88 20.32 -0.66
N LEU A 44 1.70 20.02 -1.24
CA LEU A 44 1.62 19.35 -2.55
C LEU A 44 2.30 20.24 -3.59
N ASP A 45 1.89 21.51 -3.67
CA ASP A 45 2.38 22.45 -4.67
C ASP A 45 3.86 22.80 -4.48
N ARG A 46 4.30 22.93 -3.23
CA ARG A 46 5.72 23.21 -2.93
C ARG A 46 6.65 22.05 -3.31
N GLU A 47 6.22 20.81 -3.11
CA GLU A 47 7.07 19.63 -3.31
C GLU A 47 6.91 18.98 -4.70
N ARG A 48 5.83 19.27 -5.43
CA ARG A 48 5.59 18.77 -6.80
C ARG A 48 6.80 18.95 -7.74
N PRO A 49 7.51 20.10 -7.77
CA PRO A 49 8.68 20.27 -8.64
C PRO A 49 9.81 19.28 -8.34
N ARG A 50 10.00 18.88 -7.06
CA ARG A 50 11.04 17.91 -6.68
C ARG A 50 10.73 16.51 -7.20
N ILE A 51 9.45 16.11 -7.17
CA ILE A 51 9.02 14.84 -7.78
C ILE A 51 9.17 14.89 -9.29
N LEU A 52 8.72 15.97 -9.95
CA LEU A 52 8.85 16.12 -11.41
C LEU A 52 10.31 16.07 -11.88
N ALA A 53 11.26 16.62 -11.11
CA ALA A 53 12.69 16.59 -11.45
C ALA A 53 13.29 15.18 -11.47
N LEU A 54 12.64 14.19 -10.83
CA LEU A 54 13.07 12.79 -10.78
C LEU A 54 12.31 11.89 -11.77
N LEU A 55 11.29 12.42 -12.43
CA LEU A 55 10.49 11.68 -13.40
C LEU A 55 11.01 11.93 -14.83
N SER A 56 10.90 10.90 -15.65
CA SER A 56 11.23 10.94 -17.08
C SER A 56 10.28 10.00 -17.84
N PRO A 57 10.34 9.94 -19.18
CA PRO A 57 9.64 8.91 -19.95
C PRO A 57 10.09 7.48 -19.60
N THR A 58 11.26 7.30 -18.97
CA THR A 58 11.71 6.00 -18.47
C THR A 58 11.04 5.68 -17.13
N PRO A 59 10.43 4.50 -16.96
CA PRO A 59 9.78 4.11 -15.71
C PRO A 59 10.76 4.11 -14.52
N VAL A 60 10.35 4.68 -13.39
CA VAL A 60 11.11 4.71 -12.13
C VAL A 60 10.29 4.12 -10.98
N ALA A 61 10.95 3.46 -10.02
CA ALA A 61 10.25 2.89 -8.87
C ALA A 61 9.76 3.99 -7.90
N VAL A 62 8.53 3.86 -7.40
CA VAL A 62 7.97 4.83 -6.43
C VAL A 62 8.80 4.86 -5.15
N ASP A 63 9.32 3.73 -4.69
CA ASP A 63 10.19 3.66 -3.51
C ASP A 63 11.49 4.46 -3.68
N LEU A 64 12.01 4.54 -4.91
CA LEU A 64 13.17 5.38 -5.22
C LEU A 64 12.79 6.86 -5.05
N LEU A 65 11.63 7.30 -5.55
CA LEU A 65 11.17 8.68 -5.37
C LEU A 65 11.03 9.04 -3.89
N ILE A 66 10.47 8.13 -3.08
CA ILE A 66 10.34 8.33 -1.63
C ILE A 66 11.72 8.47 -0.99
N ARG A 67 12.66 7.58 -1.34
CA ARG A 67 14.02 7.58 -0.77
C ARG A 67 14.82 8.82 -1.17
N GLU A 68 14.81 9.20 -2.45
CA GLU A 68 15.61 10.32 -2.96
C GLU A 68 15.05 11.67 -2.50
N THR A 69 13.72 11.80 -2.36
CA THR A 69 13.12 13.07 -1.90
C THR A 69 13.04 13.19 -0.38
N GLY A 70 13.05 12.07 0.34
CA GLY A 70 12.81 12.02 1.79
C GLY A 70 11.41 12.48 2.20
N LEU A 71 10.47 12.58 1.25
CA LEU A 71 9.10 13.04 1.50
C LEU A 71 8.26 11.92 2.12
N PRO A 72 7.24 12.27 2.92
CA PRO A 72 6.28 11.29 3.42
C PRO A 72 5.64 10.52 2.26
N THR A 73 5.51 9.20 2.39
CA THR A 73 4.89 8.33 1.37
C THR A 73 3.53 8.84 0.92
N ALA A 74 2.71 9.33 1.86
CA ALA A 74 1.40 9.89 1.55
C ALA A 74 1.47 11.13 0.63
N LEU A 75 2.48 11.98 0.81
CA LEU A 75 2.68 13.18 -0.01
C LEU A 75 3.15 12.79 -1.42
N VAL A 76 4.08 11.85 -1.53
CA VAL A 76 4.51 11.31 -2.84
C VAL A 76 3.32 10.69 -3.58
N SER A 77 2.55 9.83 -2.92
CA SER A 77 1.35 9.22 -3.50
C SER A 77 0.32 10.25 -3.96
N ALA A 78 0.10 11.31 -3.19
CA ALA A 78 -0.82 12.38 -3.55
C ALA A 78 -0.34 13.13 -4.82
N ILE A 79 0.94 13.51 -4.88
CA ILE A 79 1.50 14.19 -6.06
C ILE A 79 1.41 13.30 -7.31
N LEU A 80 1.77 12.02 -7.20
CA LEU A 80 1.69 11.09 -8.31
C LEU A 80 0.25 10.87 -8.78
N LEU A 81 -0.72 10.80 -7.84
CA LEU A 81 -2.14 10.72 -8.16
C LEU A 81 -2.65 11.96 -8.91
N GLU A 82 -2.22 13.16 -8.54
CA GLU A 82 -2.61 14.36 -9.28
C GLU A 82 -2.07 14.36 -10.71
N LEU A 83 -0.83 13.90 -10.92
CA LEU A 83 -0.26 13.77 -12.27
C LEU A 83 -0.99 12.71 -13.11
N ASP A 84 -1.40 11.61 -12.47
CA ASP A 84 -2.17 10.52 -13.07
C ASP A 84 -3.56 11.01 -13.52
N ILE A 85 -4.28 11.70 -12.62
CA ILE A 85 -5.58 12.31 -12.93
C ILE A 85 -5.45 13.38 -14.03
N ALA A 86 -4.34 14.11 -14.06
CA ALA A 86 -4.05 15.08 -15.10
C ALA A 86 -3.64 14.44 -16.45
N GLY A 87 -3.54 13.11 -16.55
CA GLY A 87 -3.13 12.41 -17.76
C GLY A 87 -1.67 12.66 -18.13
N ARG A 88 -0.80 12.92 -17.15
CA ARG A 88 0.63 13.23 -17.35
C ARG A 88 1.56 12.11 -16.88
N LEU A 89 1.01 11.06 -16.27
CA LEU A 89 1.75 9.96 -15.67
C LEU A 89 1.21 8.62 -16.15
N GLU A 90 2.10 7.67 -16.40
CA GLU A 90 1.77 6.29 -16.74
C GLU A 90 2.24 5.35 -15.62
N ARG A 91 1.43 4.34 -15.31
CA ARG A 91 1.75 3.31 -14.32
C ARG A 91 2.22 2.04 -15.01
N HIS A 92 3.27 1.45 -14.45
CA HIS A 92 3.91 0.24 -14.93
C HIS A 92 3.88 -0.84 -13.86
N ALA A 93 4.06 -2.10 -14.28
CA ALA A 93 4.18 -3.22 -13.35
C ALA A 93 5.31 -2.99 -12.32
N GLY A 94 5.13 -3.52 -11.12
CA GLY A 94 6.14 -3.43 -10.05
C GLY A 94 6.23 -2.05 -9.39
N GLN A 95 5.11 -1.33 -9.26
CA GLN A 95 5.05 -0.01 -8.60
C GLN A 95 6.01 1.01 -9.21
N ARG A 96 6.01 1.11 -10.55
CA ARG A 96 6.84 2.04 -11.31
C ARG A 96 5.97 3.06 -12.04
N VAL A 97 6.52 4.26 -12.24
CA VAL A 97 5.83 5.38 -12.88
C VAL A 97 6.75 6.10 -13.86
N SER A 98 6.20 6.65 -14.94
CA SER A 98 6.90 7.53 -15.89
C SER A 98 6.02 8.72 -16.27
N LEU A 99 6.63 9.75 -16.85
CA LEU A 99 5.87 10.79 -17.54
C LEU A 99 5.39 10.27 -18.88
N ILE A 100 4.19 10.70 -19.27
CA ILE A 100 3.68 10.52 -20.63
C ILE A 100 4.42 11.51 -21.54
N ALA A 101 4.94 11.01 -22.67
CA ALA A 101 5.68 11.79 -23.66
C ALA A 101 4.76 12.61 -24.57
#